data_AF-A0A0E3BGB7-F1
#
_entry.id   AF-A0A0E3BGB7-F1
#
_cell.length_a   1.000
_cell.length_b   1.000
_cell.length_c   1.000
_cell.angle_alpha   90.00
_cell.angle_beta   90.00
_cell.angle_gamma   90.00
#
_symmetry.space_group_name_H-M   'P 1'
#
loop_
_entity.id
_entity.type
_entity.pdbx_description
1 polymer ?
#
loop_
_entity_poly.entity_id
_entity_poly.type
_entity_poly.pdbx_seq_one_letter_code
_entity_poly.pdbx_strand_id
1 'polypeptide(L)'
;MSSQIYYEHLIVRIPAESIEATEDQYLQLTLDGASNTYNFKDQRVRKWSIHHFGSAEQIMATAIAHSYYFAGGMSAWKCNGSSGHLKPQQWIAKVRNAIAKAKTWQPEMTPIVFNDSSYITLRAQEEVEDKTLLGIAKALYQHSLQLKNADSPWGHCFWRIAKVSGPGER
;
A
#
# COMPACT_ATOMS: atom_id res chain seq x y z
N MET A 1 -25.54 1.56 2.17
CA MET A 1 -24.21 2.19 1.98
C MET A 1 -23.14 1.14 2.24
N SER A 2 -22.16 1.00 1.35
CA SER A 2 -20.98 0.15 1.56
C SER A 2 -19.90 0.96 2.28
N SER A 3 -19.15 0.33 3.18
CA SER A 3 -18.02 0.95 3.87
C SER A 3 -16.76 0.15 3.59
N GLN A 4 -15.66 0.84 3.29
CA GLN A 4 -14.36 0.21 3.13
C GLN A 4 -13.86 -0.29 4.49
N ILE A 5 -13.35 -1.53 4.54
CA ILE A 5 -12.78 -2.15 5.73
C ILE A 5 -11.29 -2.37 5.46
N TYR A 6 -10.44 -1.87 6.36
CA TYR A 6 -8.99 -2.09 6.32
C TYR A 6 -8.62 -3.17 7.35
N TYR A 7 -8.10 -4.30 6.90
CA TYR A 7 -7.71 -5.43 7.76
C TYR A 7 -6.24 -5.38 8.17
N GLU A 8 -5.38 -4.92 7.26
CA GLU A 8 -3.93 -4.86 7.49
C GLU A 8 -3.33 -3.63 6.78
N HIS A 9 -2.27 -3.08 7.36
CA HIS A 9 -1.49 -1.98 6.79
C HIS A 9 -0.02 -2.32 6.88
N LEU A 10 0.65 -2.22 5.74
CA LEU A 10 2.05 -2.57 5.61
C LEU A 10 2.77 -1.50 4.79
N ILE A 11 3.97 -1.12 5.22
CA ILE A 11 4.87 -0.27 4.45
C ILE A 11 6.16 -1.04 4.22
N VAL A 12 6.54 -1.10 2.95
CA VAL A 12 7.77 -1.76 2.48
C VAL A 12 8.72 -0.69 1.98
N ARG A 13 9.96 -0.70 2.45
CA ARG A 13 11.02 0.18 1.98
C ARG A 13 11.75 -0.48 0.82
N ILE A 14 11.97 0.27 -0.25
CA ILE A 14 12.71 -0.10 -1.45
C ILE A 14 13.97 0.76 -1.45
N PRO A 15 15.17 0.17 -1.26
CA PRO A 15 16.41 0.94 -1.26
C PRO A 15 16.60 1.69 -2.57
N ALA A 16 17.04 2.95 -2.48
CA ALA A 16 17.27 3.82 -3.62
C ALA A 16 18.19 3.17 -4.66
N GLU A 17 19.29 2.59 -4.17
CA GLU A 17 20.32 1.90 -4.96
C GLU A 17 19.75 0.75 -5.79
N SER A 18 18.72 0.06 -5.28
CA SER A 18 18.12 -1.07 -5.98
C SER A 18 17.39 -0.66 -7.25
N ILE A 19 16.84 0.56 -7.31
CA ILE A 19 16.01 1.03 -8.44
C ILE A 19 16.57 2.30 -9.10
N GLU A 20 17.81 2.67 -8.77
CA GLU A 20 18.46 3.89 -9.28
C GLU A 20 17.64 5.17 -8.97
N ALA A 21 16.96 5.18 -7.82
CA ALA A 21 16.25 6.36 -7.33
C ALA A 21 17.18 7.32 -6.59
N THR A 22 16.76 8.58 -6.47
CA THR A 22 17.52 9.60 -5.72
C THR A 22 17.43 9.44 -4.20
N GLU A 23 16.38 8.77 -3.73
CA GLU A 23 16.11 8.48 -2.33
C GLU A 23 15.32 7.17 -2.20
N ASP A 24 15.26 6.62 -0.99
CA ASP A 24 14.51 5.39 -0.75
C ASP A 24 13.03 5.58 -1.05
N GLN A 25 12.46 4.60 -1.74
CA GLN A 25 11.05 4.57 -2.07
C GLN A 25 10.30 3.67 -1.10
N TYR A 26 9.02 3.95 -0.90
CA TYR A 26 8.16 3.24 0.03
C TYR A 26 6.88 2.83 -0.67
N LEU A 27 6.52 1.57 -0.51
CA LEU A 27 5.29 0.99 -1.01
C LEU A 27 4.32 0.81 0.17
N GLN A 28 3.22 1.56 0.16
CA GLN A 28 2.15 1.43 1.13
C GLN A 28 1.09 0.44 0.63
N LEU A 29 0.93 -0.65 1.37
CA LEU A 29 0.03 -1.76 1.07
C LEU A 29 -1.07 -1.86 2.11
N THR A 30 -2.28 -2.20 1.67
CA THR A 30 -3.40 -2.53 2.57
C THR A 30 -4.07 -3.82 2.17
N LEU A 31 -4.45 -4.64 3.14
CA LEU A 31 -5.44 -5.69 2.94
C LEU A 31 -6.79 -5.07 3.24
N ASP A 32 -7.66 -4.97 2.25
CA ASP A 32 -8.90 -4.23 2.38
C ASP A 32 -10.06 -4.92 1.62
N GLY A 33 -11.28 -4.56 1.98
CA GLY A 33 -12.47 -5.05 1.30
C GLY A 33 -13.72 -4.27 1.68
N ALA A 34 -14.70 -4.25 0.79
CA ALA A 34 -15.99 -3.62 1.03
C ALA A 34 -16.82 -4.44 2.03
N SER A 35 -17.52 -3.75 2.93
CA SER A 35 -18.31 -4.39 3.99
C SER A 35 -19.46 -5.27 3.49
N ASN A 36 -19.92 -5.02 2.27
CA ASN A 36 -21.04 -5.71 1.62
C ASN A 36 -20.63 -6.62 0.45
N THR A 37 -19.35 -6.90 0.25
CA THR A 37 -18.87 -7.77 -0.84
C THR A 37 -18.44 -9.12 -0.29
N TYR A 38 -19.04 -10.20 -0.80
CA TYR A 38 -18.82 -11.57 -0.36
C TYR A 38 -18.45 -12.46 -1.56
N ASN A 39 -17.59 -13.44 -1.33
CA ASN A 39 -17.24 -14.45 -2.32
C ASN A 39 -18.31 -15.55 -2.36
N PHE A 40 -18.14 -16.52 -3.25
CA PHE A 40 -19.08 -17.64 -3.43
C PHE A 40 -19.21 -18.59 -2.22
N LYS A 41 -18.41 -18.39 -1.16
CA LYS A 41 -18.44 -19.13 0.10
C LYS A 41 -19.05 -18.29 1.24
N ASP A 42 -19.75 -17.19 0.92
CA ASP A 42 -20.29 -16.23 1.89
C ASP A 42 -19.24 -15.63 2.84
N GLN A 43 -17.99 -15.59 2.40
CA GLN A 43 -16.92 -14.92 3.13
C GLN A 43 -16.72 -13.53 2.55
N ARG A 44 -16.55 -12.53 3.43
CA ARG A 44 -16.27 -11.17 2.97
C ARG A 44 -14.97 -11.14 2.17
N VAL A 45 -15.04 -10.59 0.96
CA VAL A 45 -13.91 -10.47 0.02
C VAL A 45 -12.86 -9.56 0.61
N ARG A 46 -11.59 -9.94 0.45
CA ARG A 46 -10.43 -9.17 0.90
C ARG A 46 -9.34 -9.29 -0.15
N LYS A 47 -8.72 -8.17 -0.49
CA LYS A 47 -7.62 -8.12 -1.46
C LYS A 47 -6.52 -7.20 -0.97
N TRP A 48 -5.28 -7.51 -1.34
CA TRP A 48 -4.20 -6.57 -1.17
C TRP A 48 -4.22 -5.50 -2.27
N SER A 49 -4.03 -4.25 -1.87
CA SER A 49 -3.97 -3.09 -2.76
C SER A 49 -2.69 -2.29 -2.52
N ILE A 50 -2.08 -1.80 -3.60
CA ILE A 50 -1.09 -0.73 -3.51
C ILE A 50 -1.85 0.58 -3.34
N HIS A 51 -1.75 1.17 -2.16
CA HIS A 51 -2.41 2.43 -1.87
C HIS A 51 -1.58 3.61 -2.33
N HIS A 52 -0.26 3.56 -2.13
CA HIS A 52 0.68 4.61 -2.51
C HIS A 52 2.08 4.04 -2.76
N PHE A 53 2.83 4.73 -3.61
CA PHE A 53 4.26 4.51 -3.84
C PHE A 53 4.95 5.87 -3.92
N GLY A 54 6.08 6.03 -3.24
CA GLY A 54 6.89 7.24 -3.31
C GLY A 54 7.85 7.37 -2.14
N SER A 55 8.49 8.53 -2.00
CA SER A 55 9.38 8.80 -0.87
C SER A 55 8.62 8.83 0.46
N ALA A 56 9.36 8.73 1.57
CA ALA A 56 8.76 8.82 2.91
C ALA A 56 7.98 10.13 3.10
N GLU A 57 8.47 11.23 2.53
CA GLU A 57 7.78 12.53 2.55
C GLU A 57 6.45 12.47 1.78
N GLN A 58 6.44 11.87 0.59
CA GLN A 58 5.22 11.71 -0.20
C GLN A 58 4.19 10.84 0.53
N ILE A 59 4.59 9.70 1.10
CA ILE A 59 3.68 8.87 1.91
C ILE A 59 3.11 9.65 3.09
N MET A 60 3.93 10.45 3.78
CA MET A 60 3.48 11.29 4.88
C MET A 60 2.54 12.41 4.43
N ALA A 61 2.83 13.07 3.31
CA ALA A 61 1.97 14.10 2.73
C ALA A 61 0.59 13.54 2.39
N THR A 62 0.54 12.35 1.78
CA THR A 62 -0.71 11.65 1.51
C THR A 62 -1.43 11.26 2.79
N ALA A 63 -0.71 10.80 3.82
CA ALA A 63 -1.34 10.47 5.10
C ALA A 63 -1.98 11.69 5.77
N ILE A 64 -1.33 12.85 5.70
CA ILE A 64 -1.86 14.13 6.19
C ILE A 64 -3.08 14.54 5.36
N ALA A 65 -2.98 14.50 4.04
CA ALA A 65 -4.08 14.84 3.14
C ALA A 65 -5.29 13.90 3.35
N HIS A 66 -5.07 12.59 3.47
CA HIS A 66 -6.13 11.63 3.81
C HIS A 66 -6.76 11.96 5.17
N SER A 67 -5.96 12.32 6.18
CA SER A 67 -6.46 12.66 7.51
C SER A 67 -7.45 13.82 7.54
N TYR A 68 -7.33 14.76 6.59
CA TYR A 68 -8.29 15.84 6.41
C TYR A 68 -9.69 15.33 6.06
N TYR A 69 -9.79 14.30 5.21
CA TYR A 69 -11.06 13.77 4.72
C TYR A 69 -11.84 12.93 5.75
N PHE A 70 -11.23 12.52 6.86
CA PHE A 70 -11.90 11.76 7.93
C PHE A 70 -11.75 12.39 9.31
N ALA A 71 -11.63 13.72 9.40
CA ALA A 71 -11.56 14.43 10.68
C ALA A 71 -12.65 14.05 11.70
N GLY A 72 -13.80 13.54 11.24
CA GLY A 72 -14.88 12.98 12.06
C GLY A 72 -14.69 11.53 12.57
N GLY A 73 -13.56 10.87 12.33
CA GLY A 73 -13.23 9.57 12.92
C GLY A 73 -13.73 8.33 12.15
N MET A 74 -13.69 8.35 10.81
CA MET A 74 -14.22 7.26 9.96
C MET A 74 -13.15 6.37 9.31
N SER A 75 -11.86 6.64 9.52
CA SER A 75 -10.77 5.78 9.01
C SER A 75 -10.22 4.88 10.11
N ALA A 76 -9.89 3.63 9.77
CA ALA A 76 -9.46 2.62 10.71
C ALA A 76 -8.10 2.04 10.33
N TRP A 77 -7.28 1.71 11.33
CA TRP A 77 -6.03 0.98 11.14
C TRP A 77 -6.17 -0.43 11.70
N LYS A 78 -6.49 -1.38 10.81
CA LYS A 78 -6.98 -2.72 11.14
C LYS A 78 -8.34 -2.69 11.84
N CYS A 79 -9.34 -3.32 11.24
CA CYS A 79 -10.70 -3.31 11.76
C CYS A 79 -10.88 -4.32 12.90
N ASN A 80 -10.90 -3.80 14.13
CA ASN A 80 -11.44 -4.48 15.33
C ASN A 80 -12.88 -4.01 15.66
N GLY A 81 -13.65 -3.58 14.66
CA GLY A 81 -14.96 -2.92 14.84
C GLY A 81 -14.85 -1.41 15.07
N SER A 82 -15.85 -0.80 15.71
CA SER A 82 -15.92 0.65 16.00
C SER A 82 -14.78 1.18 16.87
N SER A 83 -14.07 0.30 17.57
CA SER A 83 -12.86 0.60 18.35
C SER A 83 -11.61 0.87 17.49
N GLY A 84 -11.66 0.55 16.19
CA GLY A 84 -10.56 0.77 15.26
C GLY A 84 -10.50 2.17 14.65
N HIS A 85 -11.50 3.01 14.90
CA HIS A 85 -11.58 4.38 14.38
C HIS A 85 -10.46 5.25 14.95
N LEU A 86 -9.79 5.97 14.06
CA LEU A 86 -8.69 6.84 14.41
C LEU A 86 -9.04 8.30 14.23
N LYS A 87 -8.59 9.11 15.18
CA LYS A 87 -8.45 10.55 14.98
C LYS A 87 -7.34 10.82 13.94
N PRO A 88 -7.41 11.92 13.18
CA PRO A 88 -6.38 12.30 12.20
C PRO A 88 -4.94 12.20 12.73
N GLN A 89 -4.69 12.67 13.95
CA GLN A 89 -3.36 12.66 14.55
C GLN A 89 -2.86 11.23 14.82
N GLN A 90 -3.76 10.33 15.21
CA GLN A 90 -3.42 8.92 15.46
C GLN A 90 -3.12 8.19 14.15
N TRP A 91 -3.83 8.50 13.07
CA TRP A 91 -3.52 8.00 11.74
C TRP A 91 -2.13 8.44 11.28
N ILE A 92 -1.85 9.74 11.32
CA ILE A 92 -0.54 10.29 10.93
C ILE A 92 0.58 9.65 11.76
N ALA A 93 0.38 9.51 13.08
CA ALA A 93 1.36 8.87 13.95
C ALA A 93 1.58 7.39 13.61
N LYS A 94 0.52 6.64 13.27
CA LYS A 94 0.65 5.24 12.86
C LYS A 94 1.36 5.08 11.51
N VAL A 95 1.07 5.94 10.52
CA VAL A 95 1.79 5.94 9.25
C VAL A 95 3.27 6.26 9.47
N ARG A 96 3.59 7.31 10.24
CA ARG A 96 4.98 7.66 10.58
C ARG A 96 5.71 6.49 11.23
N ASN A 97 5.07 5.84 12.21
CA ASN A 97 5.64 4.67 12.87
C ASN A 97 5.82 3.48 11.92
N ALA A 98 4.89 3.29 10.96
CA ALA A 98 4.99 2.24 9.96
C ALA A 98 6.12 2.49 8.95
N ILE A 99 6.38 3.75 8.57
CA ILE A 99 7.54 4.13 7.75
C ILE A 99 8.84 3.87 8.53
N ALA A 100 8.92 4.30 9.78
CA ALA A 100 10.11 4.08 10.61
C ALA A 100 10.42 2.60 10.86
N LYS A 101 9.38 1.75 10.84
CA LYS A 101 9.48 0.29 10.98
C LYS A 101 9.34 -0.44 9.65
N ALA A 102 9.43 0.27 8.52
CA ALA A 102 9.25 -0.32 7.21
C ALA A 102 10.31 -1.40 7.01
N LYS A 103 9.87 -2.58 6.58
CA LYS A 103 10.80 -3.66 6.26
C LYS A 103 11.45 -3.34 4.93
N THR A 104 12.77 -3.48 4.87
CA THR A 104 13.52 -3.34 3.64
C THR A 104 13.24 -4.53 2.73
N TRP A 105 12.82 -4.25 1.51
CA TRP A 105 12.69 -5.24 0.46
C TRP A 105 14.07 -5.58 -0.11
N GLN A 106 14.33 -6.88 -0.28
CA GLN A 106 15.52 -7.40 -0.94
C GLN A 106 15.14 -7.89 -2.34
N PRO A 107 15.68 -7.30 -3.42
CA PRO A 107 15.29 -7.60 -4.80
C PRO A 107 15.45 -9.06 -5.23
N GLU A 108 16.37 -9.78 -4.58
CA GLU A 108 16.72 -11.17 -4.88
C GLU A 108 15.75 -12.19 -4.27
N MET A 109 14.87 -11.76 -3.34
CA MET A 109 13.91 -12.65 -2.69
C MET A 109 12.49 -12.43 -3.22
N THR A 110 12.02 -13.38 -4.02
CA THR A 110 10.58 -13.64 -4.25
C THR A 110 10.15 -14.82 -3.38
N PRO A 111 9.10 -14.69 -2.56
CA PRO A 111 8.25 -13.51 -2.32
C PRO A 111 8.84 -12.50 -1.31
N ILE A 112 8.23 -11.33 -1.12
CA ILE A 112 8.59 -10.41 -0.03
C ILE A 112 8.14 -11.07 1.28
N VAL A 113 9.08 -11.55 2.10
CA VAL A 113 8.76 -12.30 3.32
C VAL A 113 8.49 -11.35 4.50
N PHE A 114 7.40 -11.60 5.21
CA PHE A 114 6.98 -10.91 6.44
C PHE A 114 6.86 -11.92 7.59
N ASN A 115 7.84 -11.93 8.48
CA ASN A 115 7.93 -12.93 9.54
C ASN A 115 8.09 -14.34 8.95
N ASP A 116 8.38 -15.34 9.77
CA ASP A 116 8.82 -16.67 9.30
C ASP A 116 7.75 -17.47 8.52
N SER A 117 6.53 -16.94 8.33
CA SER A 117 5.40 -17.67 7.75
C SER A 117 4.47 -16.86 6.82
N SER A 118 4.61 -15.53 6.71
CA SER A 118 3.74 -14.70 5.87
C SER A 118 4.55 -14.04 4.76
N TYR A 119 3.99 -13.88 3.58
CA TYR A 119 4.70 -13.24 2.46
C TYR A 119 3.75 -12.44 1.55
N ILE A 120 4.23 -11.36 0.93
CA ILE A 120 3.51 -10.65 -0.13
C ILE A 120 4.21 -10.93 -1.44
N THR A 121 3.42 -11.26 -2.46
CA THR A 121 3.88 -11.40 -3.84
C THR A 121 3.40 -10.19 -4.64
N LEU A 122 4.34 -9.55 -5.34
CA LEU A 122 4.01 -8.59 -6.39
C LEU A 122 4.04 -9.31 -7.73
N ARG A 123 3.03 -9.07 -8.55
CA ARG A 123 2.93 -9.56 -9.92
C ARG A 123 2.79 -8.38 -10.87
N ALA A 124 3.65 -8.33 -11.87
CA ALA A 124 3.56 -7.38 -12.97
C ALA A 124 2.21 -7.53 -13.67
N GLN A 125 1.62 -6.41 -14.04
CA GLN A 125 0.50 -6.36 -14.97
C GLN A 125 0.99 -6.40 -16.42
N GLU A 126 0.07 -6.54 -17.36
CA GLU A 126 0.40 -6.69 -18.79
C GLU A 126 1.24 -5.53 -19.35
N GLU A 127 1.05 -4.32 -18.83
CA GLU A 127 1.75 -3.10 -19.27
C GLU A 127 3.24 -3.04 -18.83
N VAL A 128 3.68 -3.95 -17.96
CA VAL A 128 5.06 -3.97 -17.45
C VAL A 128 5.87 -5.02 -18.20
N GLU A 129 6.85 -4.55 -18.99
CA GLU A 129 7.73 -5.41 -19.81
C GLU A 129 8.61 -6.33 -18.94
N ASP A 130 9.31 -5.75 -17.96
CA ASP A 130 10.16 -6.51 -17.03
C ASP A 130 9.32 -7.03 -15.85
N LYS A 131 8.96 -8.31 -15.93
CA LYS A 131 8.12 -8.99 -14.92
C LYS A 131 8.89 -9.42 -13.67
N THR A 132 10.19 -9.15 -13.58
CA THR A 132 10.93 -9.34 -12.34
C THR A 132 10.44 -8.34 -11.29
N LEU A 133 10.69 -8.61 -10.01
CA LEU A 133 10.34 -7.64 -8.97
C LEU A 133 11.09 -6.32 -9.13
N LEU A 134 12.34 -6.37 -9.59
CA LEU A 134 13.13 -5.18 -9.91
C LEU A 134 12.47 -4.37 -11.03
N GLY A 135 12.06 -5.03 -12.11
CA GLY A 135 11.29 -4.42 -13.19
C GLY A 135 10.00 -3.76 -12.71
N ILE A 136 9.23 -4.45 -11.87
CA ILE A 136 8.02 -3.91 -11.24
C ILE A 136 8.33 -2.68 -10.40
N ALA A 137 9.37 -2.72 -9.55
CA ALA A 137 9.74 -1.60 -8.70
C ALA A 137 10.22 -0.39 -9.50
N LYS A 138 11.01 -0.62 -10.57
CA LYS A 138 11.39 0.42 -11.52
C LYS A 138 10.18 1.01 -12.24
N ALA A 139 9.22 0.18 -12.67
CA ALA A 139 7.98 0.65 -13.30
C ALA A 139 7.12 1.48 -12.34
N LEU A 140 6.99 1.06 -11.08
CA LEU A 140 6.30 1.83 -10.04
C LEU A 140 6.98 3.19 -9.80
N TYR A 141 8.31 3.20 -9.76
CA TYR A 141 9.08 4.43 -9.60
C TYR A 141 8.93 5.37 -10.79
N GLN A 142 9.09 4.89 -12.02
CA GLN A 142 8.89 5.68 -13.23
C GLN A 142 7.48 6.27 -13.29
N HIS A 143 6.46 5.47 -12.95
CA HIS A 143 5.11 5.97 -12.85
C HIS A 143 4.96 7.05 -11.78
N SER A 144 5.57 6.87 -10.60
CA SER A 144 5.55 7.88 -9.54
C SER A 144 6.20 9.21 -9.95
N LEU A 145 7.23 9.18 -10.80
CA LEU A 145 7.88 10.39 -11.31
C LEU A 145 6.97 11.19 -12.25
N GLN A 146 6.19 10.50 -13.09
CA GLN A 146 5.17 11.14 -13.94
C GLN A 146 4.11 11.87 -13.10
N LEU A 147 3.89 11.42 -11.86
CA LEU A 147 2.88 11.93 -10.94
C LEU A 147 3.37 13.08 -10.07
N LYS A 148 4.69 13.33 -9.98
CA LYS A 148 5.26 14.41 -9.14
C LYS A 148 4.72 15.80 -9.51
N ASN A 149 4.26 15.97 -10.76
CA ASN A 149 3.72 17.22 -11.30
C ASN A 149 2.21 17.15 -11.61
N ALA A 150 1.50 16.09 -11.20
CA ALA A 150 0.08 15.93 -11.52
C ALA A 150 -0.80 16.70 -10.52
N ASP A 151 -1.74 17.52 -11.05
CA ASP A 151 -2.69 18.30 -10.24
C ASP A 151 -3.67 17.44 -9.41
N SER A 152 -3.79 16.14 -9.72
CA SER A 152 -4.63 15.20 -8.99
C SER A 152 -3.85 13.95 -8.54
N PRO A 153 -3.24 13.94 -7.34
CA PRO A 153 -2.54 12.77 -6.81
C PRO A 153 -3.46 11.55 -6.57
N TRP A 154 -4.78 11.76 -6.52
CA TRP A 154 -5.78 10.72 -6.25
C TRP A 154 -6.33 10.00 -7.48
N GLY A 155 -6.04 10.50 -8.70
CA GLY A 155 -6.59 9.96 -9.95
C GLY A 155 -5.83 8.76 -10.53
N HIS A 156 -4.66 8.43 -9.98
CA HIS A 156 -3.71 7.51 -10.60
C HIS A 156 -3.39 6.34 -9.67
N CYS A 157 -4.05 5.21 -9.93
CA CYS A 157 -3.90 3.98 -9.16
C CYS A 157 -2.73 3.13 -9.70
N PHE A 158 -1.89 2.59 -8.81
CA PHE A 158 -0.77 1.70 -9.15
C PHE A 158 -1.20 0.29 -9.62
N TRP A 159 -2.50 0.00 -9.63
CA TRP A 159 -3.10 -1.27 -10.06
C TRP A 159 -2.81 -1.69 -11.50
N ARG A 160 -2.44 -0.75 -12.38
CA ARG A 160 -2.05 -0.99 -13.79
C ARG A 160 -0.61 -1.48 -13.93
N ILE A 161 0.19 -1.33 -12.89
CA ILE A 161 1.60 -1.70 -12.88
C ILE A 161 1.79 -3.04 -12.17
N ALA A 162 1.19 -3.17 -10.98
CA ALA A 162 1.36 -4.36 -10.18
C ALA A 162 0.08 -4.78 -9.45
N LYS A 163 -0.11 -6.08 -9.39
CA LYS A 163 -1.05 -6.75 -8.49
C LYS A 163 -0.31 -7.27 -7.28
N VAL A 164 -0.90 -7.07 -6.11
CA VAL A 164 -0.40 -7.56 -4.84
C VAL A 164 -1.23 -8.78 -4.44
N SER A 165 -0.60 -9.79 -3.87
CA SER A 165 -1.29 -10.94 -3.29
C SER A 165 -0.57 -11.43 -2.05
N GLY A 166 -1.29 -12.05 -1.12
CA GLY A 166 -0.69 -12.57 0.10
C GLY A 166 -1.71 -13.06 1.14
N PRO A 167 -1.26 -13.31 2.37
CA PRO A 167 -2.11 -13.81 3.45
C PRO A 167 -3.34 -12.95 3.69
N GLY A 168 -4.44 -13.62 3.99
CA GLY A 168 -5.71 -12.99 4.36
C GLY A 168 -6.63 -12.64 3.18
N GLU A 169 -6.20 -12.81 1.93
CA GLU A 169 -7.06 -12.69 0.75
C GLU A 169 -8.16 -13.77 0.73
N ARG A 170 -9.36 -13.38 0.26
CA ARG A 170 -10.56 -14.23 0.22
C ARG A 170 -11.49 -13.84 -0.92
#